data_AF-A0A418V807-F1
#
_entry.id   AF-A0A418V807-F1
#
_cell.length_a   1.000
_cell.length_b   1.000
_cell.length_c   1.000
_cell.angle_alpha   90.00
_cell.angle_beta   90.00
_cell.angle_gamma   90.00
#
_symmetry.space_group_name_H-M   'P 1'
#
loop_
_entity.id
_entity.type
_entity.pdbx_description
1 polymer ?
#
loop_
_entity_poly.entity_id
_entity_poly.type
_entity_poly.pdbx_seq_one_letter_code
_entity_poly.pdbx_strand_id
1 'polypeptide(L)'
;MKGRLSLYLLPLLLVACQGKDVLAPEQYDLSGTLHGDWGTNPSLRLALVGTGIPNVFTNDSTYAQNVVKVNDTTRRFGLDLPRLPNLAGVYQAIAFDDRNNNAKYDVGEPVARNRLWLIYSPTDATTPAVNLPEQFPWAAGEEAIPELSVKSGWNVYDRSQQISPTNPSPAGKITGYDIYR
;
A
#
# COMPACT_ATOMS: atom_id res chain seq x y z
N MET A 1 62.95 -26.15 -13.46
CA MET A 1 61.55 -26.35 -13.03
C MET A 1 60.71 -25.22 -13.62
N LYS A 2 59.82 -25.51 -14.57
CA LYS A 2 58.93 -24.50 -15.18
C LYS A 2 57.48 -24.92 -14.91
N GLY A 3 56.83 -24.27 -13.95
CA GLY A 3 55.45 -24.52 -13.56
C GLY A 3 54.49 -24.04 -14.64
N ARG A 4 53.55 -24.91 -15.04
CA ARG A 4 52.42 -24.56 -15.91
C ARG A 4 51.26 -24.12 -15.01
N LEU A 5 50.81 -22.87 -15.16
CA LEU A 5 49.57 -22.40 -14.54
C LEU A 5 48.37 -22.98 -15.32
N SER A 6 47.56 -23.79 -14.66
CA SER A 6 46.25 -24.23 -15.16
C SER A 6 45.20 -23.15 -14.91
N LEU A 7 44.63 -22.60 -15.98
CA LEU A 7 43.51 -21.68 -15.94
C LEU A 7 42.22 -22.51 -15.73
N TYR A 8 41.64 -22.47 -14.54
CA TYR A 8 40.31 -23.02 -14.28
C TYR A 8 39.24 -22.04 -14.78
N LEU A 9 38.58 -22.39 -15.88
CA LEU A 9 37.38 -21.72 -16.37
C LEU A 9 36.19 -22.20 -15.52
N LEU A 10 35.72 -21.39 -14.57
CA LEU A 10 34.45 -21.66 -13.87
C LEU A 10 33.27 -21.23 -14.76
N PRO A 11 32.27 -22.10 -14.99
CA PRO A 11 31.03 -21.71 -15.65
C PRO A 11 30.21 -20.85 -14.68
N LEU A 12 29.96 -19.59 -15.05
CA LEU A 12 28.97 -18.75 -14.40
C LEU A 12 27.58 -19.36 -14.62
N LEU A 13 27.05 -20.01 -13.60
CA LEU A 13 25.64 -20.38 -13.54
C LEU A 13 24.83 -19.10 -13.40
N LEU A 14 24.30 -18.60 -14.52
CA LEU A 14 23.24 -17.60 -14.55
C LEU A 14 22.00 -18.21 -13.89
N VAL A 15 21.85 -17.99 -12.58
CA VAL A 15 20.55 -18.11 -11.93
C VAL A 15 19.66 -17.04 -12.57
N ALA A 16 18.80 -17.48 -13.48
CA ALA A 16 17.67 -16.68 -13.91
C ALA A 16 16.90 -16.29 -12.64
N CYS A 17 16.90 -15.01 -12.29
CA CYS A 17 15.92 -14.46 -11.37
C CYS A 17 14.56 -14.82 -11.97
N GLN A 18 13.89 -15.83 -11.40
CA GLN A 18 12.46 -16.05 -11.60
C GLN A 18 11.81 -14.71 -11.22
N GLY A 19 11.44 -13.92 -12.23
CA GLY A 19 10.73 -12.67 -12.00
C GLY A 19 9.49 -13.01 -11.20
N LYS A 20 9.23 -12.29 -10.10
CA LYS A 20 7.93 -12.37 -9.46
C LYS A 20 6.91 -12.10 -10.56
N ASP A 21 6.06 -13.08 -10.86
CA ASP A 21 5.03 -12.93 -11.88
C ASP A 21 4.22 -11.67 -11.56
N VAL A 22 4.31 -10.67 -12.44
CA VAL A 22 3.54 -9.44 -12.29
C VAL A 22 2.10 -9.80 -12.62
N LEU A 23 1.24 -9.81 -11.60
CA LEU A 23 -0.16 -10.17 -11.75
C LEU A 23 -0.95 -9.02 -12.40
N ALA A 24 -2.11 -9.33 -12.97
CA ALA A 24 -3.05 -8.29 -13.36
C ALA A 24 -3.56 -7.55 -12.10
N PRO A 25 -3.84 -6.23 -12.18
CA PRO A 25 -4.30 -5.43 -11.03
C PRO A 25 -5.40 -6.07 -10.18
N GLU A 26 -6.41 -6.67 -10.81
CA GLU A 26 -7.52 -7.32 -10.13
C GLU A 26 -7.17 -8.63 -9.41
N GLN A 27 -5.95 -9.15 -9.54
CA GLN A 27 -5.53 -10.39 -8.87
C GLN A 27 -4.94 -10.16 -7.48
N TYR A 28 -4.53 -8.93 -7.17
CA TYR A 28 -4.01 -8.51 -5.86
C TYR A 28 -5.12 -8.43 -4.80
N ASP A 29 -4.74 -8.39 -3.52
CA ASP A 29 -5.67 -8.27 -2.38
C ASP A 29 -6.45 -6.95 -2.40
N LEU A 30 -5.82 -5.85 -2.82
CA LEU A 30 -6.41 -4.53 -2.98
C LEU A 30 -6.22 -4.06 -4.42
N SER A 31 -7.30 -3.59 -5.05
CA SER A 31 -7.26 -3.07 -6.43
C SER A 31 -8.23 -1.92 -6.66
N GLY A 32 -7.89 -1.06 -7.60
CA GLY A 32 -8.69 0.11 -7.93
C GLY A 32 -8.15 0.91 -9.10
N THR A 33 -8.65 2.13 -9.22
CA THR A 33 -8.26 3.08 -10.26
C THR A 33 -7.60 4.30 -9.64
N LEU A 34 -6.45 4.69 -10.18
CA LEU A 34 -5.78 5.94 -9.88
C LEU A 34 -6.19 7.00 -10.90
N HIS A 35 -6.77 8.08 -10.42
CA HIS A 35 -7.23 9.23 -11.21
C HIS A 35 -6.32 10.45 -10.99
N GLY A 36 -6.23 11.28 -12.02
CA GLY A 36 -5.58 12.59 -11.97
C GLY A 36 -4.36 12.71 -12.89
N ASP A 37 -3.90 13.94 -13.08
CA ASP A 37 -2.68 14.23 -13.83
C ASP A 37 -1.45 14.15 -12.90
N TRP A 38 -0.48 13.34 -13.31
CA TRP A 38 0.76 13.08 -12.60
C TRP A 38 1.97 13.73 -13.28
N GLY A 39 1.75 14.49 -14.37
CA GLY A 39 2.79 15.09 -15.18
C GLY A 39 3.42 14.09 -16.16
N THR A 40 4.56 14.49 -16.74
CA THR A 40 5.29 13.70 -17.74
C THR A 40 6.12 12.61 -17.07
N ASN A 41 5.89 11.35 -17.46
CA ASN A 41 6.66 10.17 -17.02
C ASN A 41 6.80 10.03 -15.49
N PRO A 42 5.69 9.99 -14.73
CA PRO A 42 5.76 9.86 -13.28
C PRO A 42 6.25 8.46 -12.87
N SER A 43 6.99 8.39 -11.76
CA SER A 43 7.49 7.16 -11.16
C SER A 43 6.48 6.66 -10.12
N LEU A 44 5.32 6.20 -10.59
CA LEU A 44 4.21 5.90 -9.71
C LEU A 44 4.40 4.62 -8.92
N ARG A 45 4.17 4.73 -7.61
CA ARG A 45 4.15 3.61 -6.66
C ARG A 45 2.99 3.73 -5.69
N LEU A 46 2.67 2.62 -5.05
CA LEU A 46 1.75 2.52 -3.94
C LEU A 46 2.51 2.28 -2.64
N ALA A 47 2.00 2.87 -1.57
CA ALA A 47 2.43 2.57 -0.20
C ALA A 47 1.22 2.26 0.66
N LEU A 48 1.40 1.31 1.57
CA LEU A 48 0.51 1.10 2.71
C LEU A 48 1.05 1.93 3.87
N VAL A 49 0.37 3.04 4.14
CA VAL A 49 0.68 3.93 5.26
C VAL A 49 -0.30 3.65 6.39
N GLY A 50 0.20 3.66 7.63
CA GLY A 50 -0.60 3.23 8.76
C GLY A 50 -0.15 3.81 10.08
N THR A 51 -1.03 3.68 11.06
CA THR A 51 -0.72 3.92 12.46
C THR A 51 -1.21 2.73 13.27
N GLY A 52 -0.27 2.06 13.95
CA GLY A 52 -0.59 1.07 14.97
C GLY A 52 -1.04 1.76 16.25
N ILE A 53 -1.82 1.08 17.09
CA ILE A 53 -2.26 1.64 18.38
C ILE A 53 -1.22 1.25 19.46
N PRO A 54 -0.60 2.18 20.21
CA PRO A 54 -0.96 3.60 20.39
C PRO A 54 -0.02 4.63 19.71
N ASN A 55 0.03 4.68 18.38
CA ASN A 55 0.71 5.66 17.51
C ASN A 55 2.09 5.27 16.95
N VAL A 56 2.21 4.07 16.38
CA VAL A 56 3.40 3.70 15.58
C VAL A 56 3.11 3.93 14.11
N PHE A 57 3.75 4.94 13.51
CA PHE A 57 3.63 5.22 12.08
C PHE A 57 4.36 4.18 11.23
N THR A 58 3.70 3.69 10.19
CA THR A 58 4.28 2.81 9.17
C THR A 58 4.07 3.40 7.79
N ASN A 59 5.05 3.23 6.91
CA ASN A 59 5.00 3.60 5.51
C ASN A 59 5.79 2.54 4.74
N ASP A 60 5.07 1.64 4.08
CA ASP A 60 5.66 0.48 3.42
C ASP A 60 5.10 0.29 2.01
N SER A 61 6.01 0.43 1.06
CA SER A 61 5.82 0.33 -0.39
C SER A 61 6.51 -0.90 -0.98
N THR A 62 7.01 -1.81 -0.12
CA THR A 62 7.74 -3.01 -0.55
C THR A 62 6.81 -4.17 -0.93
N TYR A 63 5.51 -4.05 -0.63
CA TYR A 63 4.48 -5.01 -1.03
C TYR A 63 4.40 -5.13 -2.55
N ALA A 64 4.09 -6.36 -3.01
CA ALA A 64 3.89 -6.61 -4.42
C ALA A 64 2.75 -5.74 -4.94
N GLN A 65 3.00 -5.09 -6.07
CA GLN A 65 2.09 -4.12 -6.64
C GLN A 65 2.27 -4.07 -8.15
N ASN A 66 1.23 -3.62 -8.84
CA ASN A 66 1.26 -3.35 -10.27
C ASN A 66 0.45 -2.09 -10.56
N VAL A 67 1.02 -1.17 -11.34
CA VAL A 67 0.35 0.06 -11.81
C VAL A 67 0.38 0.08 -13.32
N VAL A 68 -0.79 -0.03 -13.94
CA VAL A 68 -0.96 -0.16 -15.39
C VAL A 68 -1.61 1.10 -15.95
N LYS A 69 -0.95 1.76 -16.89
CA LYS A 69 -1.50 2.93 -17.60
C LYS A 69 -2.70 2.51 -18.45
N VAL A 70 -3.82 3.19 -18.25
CA VAL A 70 -5.01 3.08 -19.12
C VAL A 70 -5.03 4.25 -20.11
N ASN A 71 -4.85 5.47 -19.60
CA ASN A 71 -4.69 6.70 -20.37
C ASN A 71 -3.80 7.69 -19.58
N ASP A 72 -3.70 8.94 -20.02
CA ASP A 72 -2.81 9.93 -19.39
C ASP A 72 -3.21 10.27 -17.95
N THR A 73 -4.51 10.28 -17.66
CA THR A 73 -5.09 10.66 -16.35
C THR A 73 -5.60 9.47 -15.54
N THR A 74 -5.45 8.25 -16.05
CA THR A 74 -6.07 7.05 -15.45
C THR A 74 -5.13 5.87 -15.52
N ARG A 75 -4.91 5.22 -14.37
CA ARG A 75 -4.17 3.97 -14.23
C ARG A 75 -4.98 2.98 -13.41
N ARG A 76 -4.89 1.69 -13.72
CA ARG A 76 -5.40 0.64 -12.83
C ARG A 76 -4.27 0.15 -11.96
N PHE A 77 -4.59 -0.25 -10.74
CA PHE A 77 -3.57 -0.73 -9.83
C PHE A 77 -4.03 -1.90 -8.97
N GLY A 78 -3.04 -2.68 -8.54
CA GLY A 78 -3.17 -3.73 -7.54
C GLY A 78 -2.05 -3.65 -6.52
N LEU A 79 -2.34 -4.01 -5.27
CA LEU A 79 -1.42 -4.04 -4.12
C LEU A 79 -1.76 -5.23 -3.23
N ASP A 80 -0.77 -6.04 -2.89
CA ASP A 80 -0.93 -7.09 -1.87
C ASP A 80 -0.99 -6.46 -0.49
N LEU A 81 -1.89 -6.96 0.34
CA LEU A 81 -1.96 -6.57 1.75
C LEU A 81 -1.20 -7.62 2.58
N PRO A 82 -0.43 -7.20 3.60
CA PRO A 82 0.21 -8.18 4.47
C PRO A 82 -0.88 -8.99 5.18
N ARG A 83 -0.72 -10.32 5.18
CA ARG A 83 -1.63 -11.23 5.91
C ARG A 83 -1.66 -10.94 7.41
N LEU A 84 -0.49 -10.58 7.94
CA LEU A 84 -0.26 -10.18 9.32
C LEU A 84 0.63 -8.93 9.27
N PRO A 85 0.08 -7.71 9.14
CA PRO A 85 0.87 -6.51 9.33
C PRO A 85 1.48 -6.54 10.73
N ASN A 86 2.62 -5.87 10.89
CA ASN A 86 3.34 -5.83 12.17
C ASN A 86 2.53 -5.20 13.31
N LEU A 87 1.44 -4.48 12.99
CA LEU A 87 0.62 -3.76 13.95
C LEU A 87 -0.88 -3.93 13.65
N ALA A 88 -1.68 -4.12 14.70
CA ALA A 88 -3.11 -3.83 14.63
C ALA A 88 -3.30 -2.31 14.52
N GLY A 89 -4.16 -1.85 13.62
CA GLY A 89 -4.30 -0.42 13.42
C GLY A 89 -5.05 0.00 12.17
N VAL A 90 -4.94 1.30 11.90
CA VAL A 90 -5.60 1.99 10.81
C VAL A 90 -4.59 2.29 9.72
N TYR A 91 -4.91 1.92 8.49
CA TYR A 91 -4.07 2.02 7.33
C TYR A 91 -4.81 2.69 6.17
N GLN A 92 -4.05 3.17 5.20
CA GLN A 92 -4.55 3.69 3.94
C GLN A 92 -3.56 3.30 2.84
N ALA A 93 -4.08 2.87 1.70
CA ALA A 93 -3.26 2.73 0.50
C ALA A 93 -3.21 4.10 -0.19
N ILE A 94 -2.00 4.60 -0.44
CA ILE A 94 -1.76 5.85 -1.15
C ILE A 94 -1.03 5.58 -2.45
N ALA A 95 -1.21 6.46 -3.43
CA ALA A 95 -0.37 6.53 -4.61
C ALA A 95 0.56 7.75 -4.50
N PHE A 96 1.82 7.59 -4.86
CA PHE A 96 2.80 8.68 -4.87
C PHE A 96 3.73 8.61 -6.08
N ASP A 97 4.31 9.75 -6.44
CA ASP A 97 5.35 9.88 -7.47
C ASP A 97 6.73 9.85 -6.79
N ASP A 98 7.40 8.70 -6.90
CA ASP A 98 8.72 8.40 -6.32
C ASP A 98 9.83 9.12 -7.12
N ARG A 99 10.01 10.40 -6.83
CA ARG A 99 10.88 11.29 -7.62
C ARG A 99 12.35 11.07 -7.32
N ASN A 100 12.66 10.56 -6.14
CA ASN A 100 14.04 10.27 -5.74
C ASN A 100 14.42 8.80 -5.97
N ASN A 101 13.47 7.97 -6.44
CA ASN A 101 13.62 6.56 -6.77
C ASN A 101 14.12 5.70 -5.59
N ASN A 102 13.72 6.05 -4.36
CA ASN A 102 14.07 5.28 -3.16
C ASN A 102 13.02 4.22 -2.80
N ALA A 103 11.95 4.13 -3.61
CA ALA A 103 10.83 3.23 -3.44
C ALA A 103 10.10 3.39 -2.10
N LYS A 104 10.03 4.60 -1.54
CA LYS A 104 9.28 4.96 -0.32
C LYS A 104 8.60 6.30 -0.52
N TYR A 105 7.45 6.49 0.11
CA TYR A 105 6.85 7.82 0.13
C TYR A 105 7.67 8.74 1.04
N ASP A 106 8.17 9.85 0.50
CA ASP A 106 8.78 10.93 1.27
C ASP A 106 7.90 12.17 1.35
N VAL A 107 7.98 12.87 2.48
CA VAL A 107 7.27 14.13 2.68
C VAL A 107 7.69 15.14 1.61
N GLY A 108 6.71 15.68 0.90
CA GLY A 108 6.92 16.62 -0.22
C GLY A 108 6.80 15.97 -1.60
N GLU A 109 6.78 14.63 -1.70
CA GLU A 109 6.43 13.96 -2.95
C GLU A 109 4.93 14.13 -3.25
N PRO A 110 4.55 14.25 -4.54
CA PRO A 110 3.16 14.25 -4.93
C PRO A 110 2.48 12.96 -4.49
N VAL A 111 1.34 13.10 -3.82
CA VAL A 111 0.58 12.00 -3.23
C VAL A 111 -0.90 12.16 -3.55
N ALA A 112 -1.59 11.03 -3.69
CA ALA A 112 -3.04 10.93 -3.84
C ALA A 112 -3.58 9.84 -2.93
N ARG A 113 -4.81 10.02 -2.48
CA ARG A 113 -5.50 9.09 -1.56
C ARG A 113 -7.00 9.08 -1.82
N ASN A 114 -7.73 8.31 -1.03
CA ASN A 114 -9.18 8.39 -0.96
C ASN A 114 -9.65 8.58 0.47
N ARG A 115 -10.94 8.35 0.72
CA ARG A 115 -11.56 8.42 2.05
C ARG A 115 -11.91 7.03 2.61
N LEU A 116 -11.29 5.98 2.05
CA LEU A 116 -11.40 4.61 2.53
C LEU A 116 -10.23 4.29 3.44
N TRP A 117 -10.54 3.81 4.63
CA TRP A 117 -9.57 3.36 5.63
C TRP A 117 -9.57 1.85 5.71
N LEU A 118 -8.38 1.26 5.75
CA LEU A 118 -8.15 -0.16 5.92
C LEU A 118 -7.88 -0.41 7.40
N ILE A 119 -8.68 -1.21 8.06
CA ILE A 119 -8.52 -1.51 9.49
C ILE A 119 -8.11 -2.97 9.63
N TYR A 120 -6.94 -3.21 10.20
CA TYR A 120 -6.50 -4.56 10.52
C TYR A 120 -6.64 -4.86 12.01
N SER A 121 -7.30 -5.98 12.32
CA SER A 121 -7.42 -6.49 13.69
C SER A 121 -7.11 -7.99 13.74
N PRO A 122 -6.32 -8.49 14.70
CA PRO A 122 -6.03 -9.92 14.83
C PRO A 122 -7.20 -10.74 15.41
N THR A 123 -8.22 -10.07 15.95
CA THR A 123 -9.44 -10.67 16.50
C THR A 123 -10.64 -9.78 16.18
N ASP A 124 -11.85 -10.31 16.29
CA ASP A 124 -13.04 -9.48 16.42
C ASP A 124 -12.86 -8.54 17.63
N ALA A 125 -13.05 -7.24 17.41
CA ALA A 125 -12.77 -6.22 18.41
C ALA A 125 -13.51 -4.91 18.11
N THR A 126 -13.54 -4.04 19.11
CA THR A 126 -13.83 -2.62 18.94
C THR A 126 -12.51 -1.87 18.98
N THR A 127 -12.09 -1.26 17.86
CA THR A 127 -10.89 -0.41 17.82
C THR A 127 -11.23 0.94 18.42
N PRO A 128 -10.45 1.47 19.38
CA PRO A 128 -10.69 2.79 19.94
C PRO A 128 -10.57 3.87 18.87
N ALA A 129 -11.10 5.06 19.15
CA ALA A 129 -10.88 6.22 18.29
C ALA A 129 -9.37 6.53 18.17
N VAL A 130 -8.94 6.83 16.95
CA VAL A 130 -7.53 7.12 16.61
C VAL A 130 -7.44 8.48 15.95
N ASN A 131 -6.66 9.38 16.54
CA ASN A 131 -6.21 10.57 15.84
C ASN A 131 -5.02 10.18 14.96
N LEU A 132 -5.10 10.50 13.67
CA LEU A 132 -4.01 10.22 12.76
C LEU A 132 -2.82 11.10 13.11
N PRO A 133 -1.60 10.54 13.18
CA PRO A 133 -0.46 11.28 13.66
C PRO A 133 0.02 12.30 12.60
N GLU A 134 0.70 13.36 13.02
CA GLU A 134 1.14 14.48 12.14
C GLU A 134 2.00 14.03 10.95
N GLN A 135 2.64 12.87 11.06
CA GLN A 135 3.41 12.21 9.99
C GLN A 135 2.53 11.79 8.79
N PHE A 136 1.21 11.78 8.92
CA PHE A 136 0.29 11.74 7.79
C PHE A 136 0.07 13.17 7.28
N PRO A 137 0.78 13.61 6.22
CA PRO A 137 0.77 15.02 5.83
C PRO A 137 -0.62 15.52 5.41
N TRP A 138 -1.53 14.62 5.02
CA TRP A 138 -2.92 14.95 4.70
C TRP A 138 -3.89 14.94 5.88
N ALA A 139 -3.48 14.42 7.04
CA ALA A 139 -4.26 14.42 8.26
C ALA A 139 -3.89 15.58 9.18
N ALA A 140 -2.64 16.06 9.11
CA ALA A 140 -2.10 17.16 9.92
C ALA A 140 -2.39 17.03 11.42
N GLY A 141 -2.51 15.82 11.96
CA GLY A 141 -2.86 15.58 13.37
C GLY A 141 -4.36 15.75 13.71
N GLU A 142 -5.20 16.17 12.76
CA GLU A 142 -6.59 16.56 13.03
C GLU A 142 -7.62 15.53 12.54
N GLU A 143 -7.25 14.65 11.61
CA GLU A 143 -8.17 13.63 11.11
C GLU A 143 -8.31 12.50 12.15
N ALA A 144 -9.51 12.40 12.73
CA ALA A 144 -9.87 11.34 13.66
C ALA A 144 -10.66 10.21 12.95
N ILE A 145 -10.24 8.98 13.21
CA ILE A 145 -11.01 7.76 12.95
C ILE A 145 -11.79 7.46 14.23
N PRO A 146 -13.12 7.37 14.17
CA PRO A 146 -13.92 7.10 15.36
C PRO A 146 -13.67 5.69 15.89
N GLU A 147 -14.27 5.38 17.03
CA GLU A 147 -14.34 3.99 17.50
C GLU A 147 -15.12 3.14 16.48
N LEU A 148 -14.59 1.96 16.14
CA LEU A 148 -15.18 1.09 15.11
C LEU A 148 -15.23 -0.36 15.60
N SER A 149 -16.34 -1.04 15.34
CA SER A 149 -16.44 -2.50 15.50
C SER A 149 -15.92 -3.19 14.25
N VAL A 150 -14.92 -4.04 14.39
CA VAL A 150 -14.24 -4.71 13.27
C VAL A 150 -14.18 -6.22 13.48
N LYS A 151 -14.05 -6.95 12.38
CA LYS A 151 -13.79 -8.40 12.41
C LYS A 151 -12.31 -8.69 12.35
N SER A 152 -11.94 -9.90 12.77
CA SER A 152 -10.59 -10.41 12.54
C SER A 152 -10.19 -10.34 11.06
N GLY A 153 -8.98 -9.87 10.79
CA GLY A 153 -8.44 -9.62 9.45
C GLY A 153 -8.57 -8.16 9.01
N TRP A 154 -8.59 -7.97 7.69
CA TRP A 154 -8.76 -6.66 7.06
C TRP A 154 -10.24 -6.27 6.98
N ASN A 155 -10.52 -5.01 7.27
CA ASN A 155 -11.82 -4.38 7.14
C ASN A 155 -11.67 -3.08 6.35
N VAL A 156 -12.72 -2.68 5.63
CA VAL A 156 -12.79 -1.39 4.92
C VAL A 156 -13.81 -0.51 5.60
N TYR A 157 -13.37 0.66 6.05
CA TYR A 157 -14.20 1.73 6.55
C TYR A 157 -14.33 2.82 5.48
N ASP A 158 -15.55 3.04 4.99
CA ASP A 158 -15.87 4.17 4.13
C ASP A 158 -16.31 5.36 4.99
N ARG A 159 -15.45 6.38 5.08
CA ARG A 159 -15.72 7.58 5.88
C ARG A 159 -16.84 8.46 5.29
N SER A 160 -17.23 8.24 4.04
CA SER A 160 -18.38 8.94 3.44
C SER A 160 -19.73 8.37 3.88
N GLN A 161 -19.73 7.17 4.49
CA GLN A 161 -20.92 6.49 4.97
C GLN A 161 -21.03 6.55 6.49
N GLN A 162 -22.26 6.50 7.01
CA GLN A 162 -22.49 6.38 8.43
C GLN A 162 -21.91 5.07 8.96
N ILE A 163 -21.42 5.08 10.21
CA ILE A 163 -21.03 3.86 10.92
C ILE A 163 -22.27 2.97 11.09
N SER A 164 -22.14 1.71 10.73
CA SER A 164 -23.23 0.74 10.75
C SER A 164 -22.67 -0.69 10.87
N PRO A 165 -23.53 -1.71 11.04
CA PRO A 165 -23.07 -3.10 11.03
C PRO A 165 -22.37 -3.54 9.72
N THR A 166 -22.49 -2.76 8.64
CA THR A 166 -21.83 -3.02 7.35
C THR A 166 -20.73 -2.00 7.02
N ASN A 167 -20.46 -1.04 7.91
CA ASN A 167 -19.41 -0.04 7.74
C ASN A 167 -18.76 0.25 9.12
N PRO A 168 -17.58 -0.34 9.40
CA PRO A 168 -16.68 -1.01 8.47
C PRO A 168 -17.14 -2.42 8.08
N SER A 169 -16.76 -2.87 6.89
CA SER A 169 -17.04 -4.23 6.39
C SER A 169 -15.77 -5.10 6.36
N PRO A 170 -15.83 -6.38 6.74
CA PRO A 170 -14.71 -7.30 6.58
C PRO A 170 -14.43 -7.54 5.09
N ALA A 171 -13.15 -7.58 4.71
CA ALA A 171 -12.75 -7.79 3.32
C ALA A 171 -11.57 -8.76 3.22
N GLY A 172 -11.77 -9.86 2.50
CA GLY A 172 -10.67 -10.72 2.05
C GLY A 172 -10.00 -10.20 0.79
N LYS A 173 -10.77 -9.56 -0.09
CA LYS A 173 -10.32 -8.89 -1.31
C LYS A 173 -11.07 -7.58 -1.47
N ILE A 174 -10.36 -6.52 -1.78
CA ILE A 174 -10.86 -5.15 -1.86
C ILE A 174 -10.74 -4.68 -3.30
N THR A 175 -11.87 -4.37 -3.92
CA THR A 175 -11.95 -3.87 -5.29
C THR A 175 -12.66 -2.53 -5.31
N GLY A 176 -12.43 -1.73 -6.37
CA GLY A 176 -13.00 -0.39 -6.46
C GLY A 176 -12.38 0.60 -5.45
N TYR A 177 -11.15 0.35 -5.02
CA TYR A 177 -10.40 1.29 -4.16
C TYR A 177 -9.88 2.46 -5.02
N ASP A 178 -10.77 3.32 -5.48
CA ASP A 178 -10.37 4.41 -6.38
C ASP A 178 -9.66 5.51 -5.59
N ILE A 179 -8.52 5.98 -6.11
CA ILE A 179 -7.64 6.99 -5.54
C ILE A 179 -7.67 8.22 -6.45
N TYR A 180 -7.89 9.40 -5.86
CA TYR A 180 -8.03 10.64 -6.59
C TYR A 180 -6.94 11.63 -6.14
N ARG A 181 -6.28 12.24 -7.12
CA ARG A 181 -5.32 13.33 -6.92
C ARG A 181 -6.00 14.69 -6.97
#